data_AF-A0A353VS00-F1
#
_entry.id   AF-A0A353VS00-F1
#
_cell.length_a   1.000
_cell.length_b   1.000
_cell.length_c   1.000
_cell.angle_alpha   90.00
_cell.angle_beta   90.00
_cell.angle_gamma   90.00
#
_symmetry.space_group_name_H-M   'P 1'
#
loop_
_entity.id
_entity.type
_entity.pdbx_description
1 polymer ?
#
loop_
_entity_poly.entity_id
_entity_poly.type
_entity_poly.pdbx_seq_one_letter_code
_entity_poly.pdbx_strand_id
1 'polypeptide(L)' 'RVQMKVYNLDDPTEFEQFARGEARSLKVYGSDREVIYDPQKRVGVMRSKIGASKAISLGAYAFALTELDKK' A
#
# COMPACT_ATOMS: atom_id res chain seq x y z
N ARG A 1 -21.31 -5.78 -1.52
CA ARG A 1 -20.18 -5.70 -0.56
C ARG A 1 -18.98 -6.37 -1.22
N VAL A 2 -17.94 -5.62 -1.61
CA VAL A 2 -16.73 -6.22 -2.21
C VAL A 2 -15.96 -6.94 -1.10
N GLN A 3 -15.66 -8.22 -1.29
CA GLN A 3 -14.88 -9.02 -0.35
C GLN A 3 -13.44 -8.51 -0.35
N MET A 4 -12.91 -8.13 0.83
CA MET A 4 -11.52 -7.68 0.95
C MET A 4 -10.60 -8.89 1.00
N LYS A 5 -9.58 -8.92 0.13
CA LYS A 5 -8.53 -9.94 0.19
C LYS A 5 -7.40 -9.47 1.09
N VAL A 6 -6.98 -10.33 2.01
CA VAL A 6 -5.85 -10.09 2.92
C VAL A 6 -4.64 -10.85 2.39
N TYR A 7 -3.50 -10.18 2.33
CA TYR A 7 -2.22 -10.76 1.91
C TYR A 7 -1.20 -10.65 3.04
N ASN A 8 -0.39 -11.69 3.22
CA ASN A 8 0.79 -11.68 4.06
C ASN A 8 1.99 -11.14 3.28
N LEU A 9 2.38 -9.90 3.53
CA LEU A 9 3.49 -9.26 2.81
C LEU A 9 4.87 -9.75 3.30
N ASP A 10 4.93 -10.58 4.34
CA ASP A 10 6.17 -11.27 4.72
C ASP A 10 6.46 -12.47 3.78
N ASP A 11 5.47 -12.96 3.03
CA ASP A 11 5.66 -13.94 1.95
C ASP A 11 5.90 -13.22 0.62
N PRO A 12 7.06 -13.41 -0.03
CA PRO A 12 7.38 -12.77 -1.31
C PRO A 12 6.34 -13.05 -2.40
N THR A 13 5.76 -14.25 -2.44
CA THR A 13 4.78 -14.66 -3.46
C THR A 13 3.47 -13.90 -3.27
N GLU A 14 3.03 -13.76 -2.02
CA GLU A 14 1.84 -12.99 -1.69
C GLU A 14 2.06 -11.48 -1.88
N PHE A 15 3.27 -10.99 -1.60
CA PHE A 15 3.66 -9.61 -1.88
C PHE A 15 3.58 -9.30 -3.38
N GLU A 16 4.11 -10.17 -4.24
CA GLU A 16 4.02 -10.02 -5.70
C GLU A 16 2.56 -9.97 -6.18
N GLN A 17 1.72 -10.85 -5.67
CA GLN A 17 0.28 -10.85 -5.99
C GLN A 17 -0.42 -9.57 -5.49
N PHE A 18 -0.07 -9.10 -4.30
CA PHE A 18 -0.60 -7.86 -3.73
C PHE A 18 -0.16 -6.63 -4.54
N ALA A 19 1.11 -6.58 -4.95
CA ALA A 19 1.65 -5.47 -5.73
C ALA A 19 1.06 -5.43 -7.15
N ARG A 20 0.90 -6.59 -7.79
CA ARG A 20 0.32 -6.71 -9.13
C ARG A 20 -1.18 -6.37 -9.17
N GLY A 21 -1.94 -6.88 -8.21
CA GLY A 21 -3.40 -6.71 -8.20
C GLY A 21 -4.11 -7.33 -9.40
N GLU A 22 -5.31 -6.80 -9.69
CA GLU A 22 -6.13 -7.21 -10.84
C GLU A 22 -6.35 -6.03 -11.80
N ALA A 23 -5.34 -5.15 -11.91
CA ALA A 23 -5.38 -3.98 -12.77
C ALA A 23 -5.61 -4.38 -14.24
N ARG A 24 -6.62 -3.75 -14.85
CA ARG A 24 -6.98 -3.91 -16.26
C ARG A 24 -7.18 -2.56 -16.92
N SER A 25 -6.81 -2.47 -18.20
CA SER A 25 -7.13 -1.29 -19.02
C SER A 25 -8.60 -1.33 -19.43
N LEU A 26 -9.32 -0.25 -19.21
CA LEU A 26 -10.69 -0.05 -19.65
C LEU A 26 -10.75 1.13 -20.63
N LYS A 27 -11.33 0.89 -21.80
CA LYS A 27 -11.64 1.97 -22.75
C LYS A 27 -12.82 2.79 -22.22
N VAL A 28 -12.63 4.10 -22.12
CA VAL A 28 -13.70 5.02 -21.73
C VAL A 28 -14.69 5.15 -22.88
N TYR A 29 -15.93 4.74 -22.64
CA TYR A 29 -17.00 4.77 -23.64
C TYR A 29 -17.14 6.16 -24.28
N GLY A 30 -17.17 6.20 -25.62
CA GLY A 30 -17.26 7.46 -26.38
C GLY A 30 -15.94 8.23 -26.52
N SER A 31 -14.80 7.66 -26.10
CA SER A 31 -13.47 8.26 -26.31
C SER A 31 -12.41 7.21 -26.64
N ASP A 32 -11.24 7.65 -27.10
CA ASP A 32 -10.06 6.79 -27.28
C ASP A 32 -9.14 6.77 -26.04
N ARG A 33 -9.64 7.24 -24.90
CA ARG A 33 -8.88 7.24 -23.65
C ARG A 33 -9.00 5.88 -22.97
N GLU A 34 -7.87 5.35 -22.53
CA GLU A 34 -7.80 4.17 -21.69
C GLU A 34 -7.49 4.55 -20.23
N VAL A 35 -8.14 3.88 -19.28
CA VAL A 35 -7.94 4.09 -17.85
C VAL A 35 -7.64 2.76 -17.18
N ILE A 36 -6.66 2.75 -16.28
CA ILE A 36 -6.34 1.58 -15.48
C ILE A 36 -7.35 1.46 -14.33
N TYR A 37 -8.02 0.33 -14.26
CA TYR A 37 -8.97 0.00 -13.20
C TYR A 37 -8.58 -1.30 -12.51
N ASP A 38 -8.47 -1.25 -11.18
CA ASP A 38 -8.26 -2.42 -10.34
C ASP A 38 -9.54 -2.73 -9.55
N PRO A 39 -10.25 -3.83 -9.85
CA PRO A 39 -11.47 -4.20 -9.16
C PRO A 39 -11.21 -4.79 -7.76
N GLN A 40 -9.97 -5.16 -7.45
CA GLN A 40 -9.66 -5.95 -6.26
C GLN A 40 -9.32 -5.06 -5.08
N LYS A 41 -10.27 -4.93 -4.14
CA LYS A 41 -10.01 -4.30 -2.84
C LYS A 41 -9.17 -5.24 -1.96
N ARG A 42 -7.95 -4.84 -1.62
CA ARG A 42 -7.00 -5.67 -0.84
C ARG A 42 -6.28 -4.90 0.26
N VAL A 43 -5.84 -5.62 1.28
CA VAL A 43 -5.00 -5.11 2.38
C VAL A 43 -3.84 -6.06 2.62
N GLY A 44 -2.68 -5.51 2.95
CA GLY A 44 -1.49 -6.28 3.32
C GLY A 44 -1.23 -6.22 4.82
N VAL A 45 -0.83 -7.35 5.41
CA VAL A 45 -0.36 -7.46 6.78
C VAL A 45 1.11 -7.85 6.74
N MET A 46 1.95 -7.17 7.53
CA MET A 46 3.38 -7.44 7.62
C MET A 46 3.88 -7.26 9.05
N ARG A 47 5.00 -7.89 9.38
CA ARG A 47 5.66 -7.66 10.67
C ARG A 47 6.80 -6.66 10.55
N SER A 48 6.99 -5.87 11.60
CA SER A 48 8.08 -4.90 11.65
C SER A 48 9.44 -5.61 11.61
N LYS A 49 10.25 -5.30 10.60
CA LYS A 49 11.63 -5.82 10.46
C LYS A 49 12.63 -5.13 11.39
N ILE A 50 12.27 -3.96 11.92
CA ILE A 50 13.15 -3.15 12.79
C ILE A 50 12.79 -3.23 14.28
N GLY A 51 11.69 -3.92 14.61
CA GLY A 51 11.17 -4.02 15.97
C GLY A 51 10.46 -2.75 16.45
N ALA A 52 9.68 -2.88 17.53
CA ALA A 52 8.84 -1.81 18.04
C ALA A 52 9.67 -0.64 18.63
N SER A 53 10.62 -0.93 19.52
CA SER A 53 11.39 0.11 20.23
C SER A 53 12.15 1.04 19.28
N LYS A 54 12.76 0.47 18.22
CA LYS A 54 13.47 1.24 17.20
C LYS A 54 12.51 2.07 16.35
N ALA A 55 11.37 1.50 15.96
CA ALA A 55 10.34 2.22 15.20
C ALA A 55 9.78 3.41 15.99
N ILE A 56 9.52 3.23 17.30
CA ILE A 56 9.02 4.28 18.18
C ILE A 56 10.03 5.43 18.27
N SER A 57 11.30 5.11 18.54
CA SER A 57 12.35 6.13 18.69
C SER A 57 12.57 6.92 17.41
N LEU A 58 12.60 6.22 16.26
CA LEU A 58 12.76 6.86 14.95
C LEU A 58 11.55 7.72 14.59
N GLY A 59 10.33 7.25 14.91
CA GLY A 59 9.10 7.99 14.68
C GLY A 59 9.04 9.28 15.50
N ALA A 60 9.41 9.23 16.78
CA ALA A 60 9.47 10.41 17.63
C ALA A 60 10.49 11.45 17.12
N TYR A 61 11.66 10.98 16.68
CA TYR A 61 12.69 11.84 16.10
C TYR A 61 12.22 12.51 14.79
N ALA A 62 11.70 11.74 13.84
CA ALA A 62 11.20 12.25 12.57
C ALA A 62 10.04 13.23 12.77
N PHE A 63 9.15 12.95 13.73
CA PHE A 63 8.07 13.86 14.11
C PHE A 63 8.61 15.19 14.63
N ALA A 64 9.55 15.16 15.58
CA ALA A 64 10.14 16.38 16.15
C ALA A 64 10.80 17.26 15.08
N LEU A 65 11.55 16.67 14.13
CA LEU A 65 12.13 17.41 13.01
C LEU A 65 11.06 18.04 12.12
N THR A 66 10.02 17.29 11.76
CA THR A 66 8.92 17.79 10.93
C THR A 66 8.20 18.97 11.59
N GLU A 67 8.06 18.96 12.92
CA GLU A 67 7.46 20.06 13.66
C GLU A 67 8.37 21.30 13.77
N LEU A 68 9.70 21.12 13.73
CA LEU A 68 10.64 22.24 13.66
C LEU A 68 10.62 22.88 12.27
N ASP A 69 10.57 22.10 11.20
CA ASP A 69 10.54 22.59 9.81
C ASP A 69 9.23 23.31 9.43
N LYS A 70 8.16 23.11 10.21
CA LYS A 70 6.88 23.82 10.02
C LYS A 70 6.89 25.25 10.54
N LYS A 71 7.88 25.64 11.34
CA LYS A 71 8.03 27.01 11.89
C LYS A 71 8.86 27.88 10.97
#